data_AF-A0A254S182-F1
#
_entry.id   AF-A0A254S182-F1
#
_cell.length_a   1.000
_cell.length_b   1.000
_cell.length_c   1.000
_cell.angle_alpha   90.00
_cell.angle_beta   90.00
_cell.angle_gamma   90.00
#
_symmetry.space_group_name_H-M   'P 1'
#
loop_
_entity.id
_entity.type
_entity.pdbx_description
1 polymer ?
#
loop_
_entity_poly.entity_id
_entity_poly.type
_entity_poly.pdbx_seq_one_letter_code
_entity_poly.pdbx_strand_id
1 'polypeptide(L)'
;MGIINLAPKILDPIPGGKYVVNAIDYVVNWARANSIWPLTYGTSCCAIEMMSSSMARYDIARFGSEVFRASPRQADLFIIAGTITRRMAPALQMLWEQMPGPKYVLAMGACTISGGPFIYDNYAVVRGAQNLIPVDVFVPGCPPRPEALFHGLLTLREKILKETCRDPWHEGDVRNVSTMDRYREAAKAWAALERIKDEEMAEARAKFKEENPDYKSSFKPVRVKKEDFPEVERVACKRFGLSQLDIYKKLKAKFPGITVHTHSEDPIEDVVAAMPADRPLEVMIDVEDYLPAVEYVKNDPEFKMNYLIDVTAIDYDDHFDMVTQLRSLEKGHKVFFCVQIKKNFNIPEEDRPTSLLGTVPTISHLYPGAEVKEREVYDMFGINFEGHPDLRRIFLDKDFVGYPLRKDFTHPEMIRRPV
;
A
#
# COMPACT_ATOMS: atom_id res chain seq x y z
N MET A 1 -28.25 25.63 -5.06
CA MET A 1 -28.53 26.88 -4.31
C MET A 1 -29.10 27.97 -5.23
N GLY A 2 -30.28 27.78 -5.84
CA GLY A 2 -30.84 28.80 -6.74
C GLY A 2 -31.50 29.96 -6.00
N ILE A 3 -32.39 29.65 -5.05
CA ILE A 3 -33.28 30.63 -4.42
C ILE A 3 -32.56 31.49 -3.35
N ILE A 4 -31.59 30.92 -2.63
CA ILE A 4 -30.87 31.63 -1.56
C ILE A 4 -30.00 32.77 -2.13
N ASN A 5 -29.42 32.59 -3.31
CA ASN A 5 -28.61 33.62 -3.97
C ASN A 5 -29.46 34.78 -4.52
N LEU A 6 -30.78 34.58 -4.66
CA LEU A 6 -31.75 35.60 -5.03
C LEU A 6 -32.29 36.36 -3.81
N ALA A 7 -32.12 35.83 -2.59
CA ALA A 7 -32.66 36.41 -1.37
C ALA A 7 -32.15 37.85 -1.10
N PRO A 8 -30.86 38.19 -1.28
CA PRO A 8 -30.41 39.57 -1.14
C PRO A 8 -31.07 40.52 -2.12
N LYS A 9 -31.22 40.10 -3.39
CA LYS A 9 -31.78 40.94 -4.45
C LYS A 9 -33.26 41.30 -4.21
N ILE A 10 -33.99 40.43 -3.52
CA ILE A 10 -35.42 40.59 -3.24
C ILE A 10 -35.65 41.29 -1.89
N LEU A 11 -34.87 40.93 -0.87
CA LEU A 11 -35.10 41.39 0.50
C LEU A 11 -34.34 42.67 0.85
N ASP A 12 -33.13 42.90 0.32
CA ASP A 12 -32.36 44.12 0.63
C ASP A 12 -33.08 45.44 0.29
N PRO A 13 -33.91 45.54 -0.77
CA PRO A 13 -34.69 46.75 -1.07
C PRO A 13 -35.82 47.03 -0.08
N ILE A 14 -36.25 46.04 0.72
CA ILE A 14 -37.38 46.16 1.65
C ILE A 14 -36.87 46.70 2.99
N PRO A 15 -37.58 47.64 3.65
CA PRO A 15 -37.22 48.10 4.99
C PRO A 15 -37.08 46.93 5.97
N GLY A 16 -35.92 46.79 6.59
CA GLY A 16 -35.61 45.68 7.51
C GLY A 16 -35.11 44.39 6.84
N GLY A 17 -35.21 44.25 5.52
CA GLY A 17 -34.81 43.02 4.83
C GLY A 17 -33.32 42.69 4.91
N LYS A 18 -32.44 43.69 5.06
CA LYS A 18 -31.01 43.46 5.34
C LYS A 18 -30.77 42.65 6.63
N TYR A 19 -31.55 42.91 7.68
CA TYR A 19 -31.44 42.17 8.94
C TYR A 19 -31.91 40.72 8.77
N VAL A 20 -32.97 40.52 7.99
CA VAL A 20 -33.48 39.18 7.65
C VAL A 20 -32.43 38.38 6.87
N VAL A 21 -31.80 38.99 5.87
CA VAL A 21 -30.73 38.36 5.09
C VAL A 21 -29.53 37.99 5.97
N ASN A 22 -29.11 38.88 6.87
CA ASN A 22 -28.01 38.59 7.81
C ASN A 22 -28.37 37.46 8.78
N ALA A 23 -29.63 37.38 9.23
CA ALA A 23 -30.09 36.29 10.07
C ALA A 23 -30.10 34.95 9.32
N ILE A 24 -30.50 34.95 8.04
CA ILE A 24 -30.45 33.77 7.17
C ILE A 24 -28.99 33.31 6.98
N ASP A 25 -28.08 34.25 6.67
CA ASP A 25 -26.65 33.95 6.52
C ASP A 25 -26.08 33.32 7.79
N TYR A 26 -26.38 33.92 8.95
CA TYR A 26 -25.94 33.40 10.24
C TYR A 26 -26.40 31.95 10.45
N VAL A 27 -27.69 31.65 10.23
CA VAL A 27 -28.25 30.30 10.44
C VAL A 27 -27.66 29.29 9.45
N VAL A 28 -27.57 29.64 8.16
CA VAL A 28 -27.06 28.76 7.11
C VAL A 28 -25.58 28.45 7.33
N ASN A 29 -24.77 29.47 7.60
CA ASN A 29 -23.34 29.28 7.82
C ASN A 29 -23.08 28.57 9.14
N TRP A 30 -23.85 28.85 10.20
CA TRP A 30 -23.79 28.08 11.44
C TRP A 30 -24.09 26.60 11.18
N ALA A 31 -25.13 26.28 10.40
CA ALA A 31 -25.46 24.90 10.08
C ALA A 31 -24.33 24.21 9.29
N ARG A 32 -23.78 24.86 8.25
CA ARG A 32 -22.67 24.35 7.44
C ARG A 32 -21.39 24.14 8.26
N ALA A 33 -21.02 25.14 9.05
CA ALA A 33 -19.76 25.16 9.79
C ALA A 33 -19.74 24.15 10.96
N ASN A 34 -20.90 23.71 11.45
CA ASN A 34 -21.04 22.70 12.50
C ASN A 34 -21.38 21.30 11.98
N SER A 35 -21.44 21.07 10.67
CA SER A 35 -21.78 19.77 10.07
C SER A 35 -20.95 19.52 8.81
N ILE A 36 -19.63 19.71 8.90
CA ILE A 36 -18.73 19.55 7.77
C ILE A 36 -18.35 18.08 7.63
N TRP A 37 -18.74 17.42 6.54
CA TRP A 37 -18.44 16.00 6.32
C TRP A 37 -17.21 15.80 5.43
N PRO A 38 -16.10 15.24 5.97
CA PRO A 38 -14.90 15.00 5.19
C PRO A 38 -15.05 13.81 4.23
N LEU A 39 -14.47 13.93 3.04
CA LEU A 39 -14.23 12.83 2.12
C LEU A 39 -13.06 12.00 2.63
N THR A 40 -13.25 10.68 2.70
CA THR A 40 -12.22 9.75 3.13
C THR A 40 -11.15 9.61 2.05
N TYR A 41 -10.06 10.39 2.15
CA TYR A 41 -8.97 10.36 1.19
C TYR A 41 -7.60 10.42 1.88
N GLY A 42 -7.08 9.24 2.18
CA GLY A 42 -5.75 9.06 2.77
C GLY A 42 -4.78 8.45 1.79
N THR A 43 -3.74 9.17 1.38
CA THR A 43 -2.78 8.68 0.38
C THR A 43 -1.46 8.19 0.97
N SER A 44 -1.10 8.63 2.18
CA SER A 44 0.20 8.30 2.81
C SER A 44 0.11 8.41 4.34
N CYS A 45 1.23 8.65 5.03
CA CYS A 45 1.33 8.72 6.49
C CYS A 45 0.39 9.73 7.17
N CYS A 46 0.03 10.85 6.51
CA CYS A 46 -0.92 11.81 7.07
C CYS A 46 -2.33 11.21 7.24
N ALA A 47 -2.67 10.15 6.52
CA ALA A 47 -3.92 9.43 6.69
C ALA A 47 -4.03 8.79 8.08
N ILE A 48 -2.91 8.30 8.63
CA ILE A 48 -2.86 7.72 9.98
C ILE A 48 -3.16 8.80 11.01
N GLU A 49 -2.64 10.01 10.83
CA GLU A 49 -2.93 11.12 11.75
C GLU A 49 -4.33 11.70 11.58
N MET A 50 -4.89 11.59 10.38
CA MET A 50 -6.31 11.88 10.14
C MET A 50 -7.20 10.87 10.87
N MET A 51 -6.85 9.57 10.83
CA MET A 51 -7.55 8.53 11.58
C MET A 51 -7.38 8.73 13.08
N SER A 52 -6.19 9.03 13.59
CA SER A 52 -5.98 9.26 15.02
C SER A 52 -6.75 10.47 15.53
N SER A 53 -6.94 11.50 14.68
CA SER A 53 -7.81 12.65 14.97
C SER A 53 -9.29 12.28 15.11
N SER A 54 -9.76 11.22 14.45
CA SER A 54 -11.14 10.74 14.57
C SER A 54 -11.36 9.79 15.76
N MET A 55 -10.29 9.26 16.34
CA MET A 55 -10.37 8.34 17.49
C MET A 55 -10.69 9.05 18.80
N ALA A 56 -11.15 8.28 19.79
CA ALA A 56 -11.69 8.74 21.07
C ALA A 56 -10.84 9.76 21.85
N ARG A 57 -9.52 9.78 21.67
CA ARG A 57 -8.64 10.73 22.35
C ARG A 57 -8.90 12.17 21.91
N TYR A 58 -9.09 12.37 20.62
CA TYR A 58 -9.22 13.69 20.01
C TYR A 58 -10.65 13.98 19.56
N ASP A 59 -11.33 12.96 19.04
CA ASP A 59 -12.76 12.93 18.78
C ASP A 59 -13.24 14.14 17.95
N ILE A 60 -12.94 14.09 16.65
CA ILE A 60 -13.38 15.08 15.67
C ILE A 60 -14.92 15.22 15.57
N ALA A 61 -15.68 14.25 16.09
CA ALA A 61 -17.14 14.31 16.18
C ALA A 61 -17.64 15.50 16.98
N ARG A 62 -16.87 15.95 17.98
CA ARG A 62 -17.24 17.10 18.82
C ARG A 62 -17.42 18.39 18.03
N PHE A 63 -16.85 18.45 16.83
CA PHE A 63 -16.92 19.61 15.94
C PHE A 63 -17.82 19.37 14.73
N GLY A 64 -18.57 18.25 14.69
CA GLY A 64 -19.50 17.91 13.61
C GLY A 64 -18.83 17.42 12.33
N SER A 65 -17.61 16.89 12.45
CA SER A 65 -16.84 16.33 11.34
C SER A 65 -16.56 14.83 11.50
N GLU A 66 -17.41 14.11 12.24
CA GLU A 66 -17.27 12.66 12.43
C GLU A 66 -17.53 11.84 11.17
N VAL A 67 -18.38 12.34 10.28
CA VAL A 67 -18.88 11.52 9.18
C VAL A 67 -17.90 11.56 8.01
N PHE A 68 -16.87 10.74 8.10
CA PHE A 68 -16.00 10.43 6.97
C PHE A 68 -16.79 9.69 5.90
N ARG A 69 -17.21 10.42 4.86
CA ARG A 69 -17.97 9.88 3.74
C ARG A 69 -17.01 9.19 2.78
N ALA A 70 -17.36 7.98 2.34
CA ALA A 70 -16.63 7.28 1.28
C ALA A 70 -17.01 7.80 -0.11
N SER A 71 -18.22 8.35 -0.26
CA SER A 71 -18.71 8.90 -1.52
C SER A 71 -18.47 10.41 -1.61
N PRO A 72 -17.86 10.93 -2.68
CA PRO A 72 -17.68 12.38 -2.87
C PRO A 72 -19.01 13.13 -3.03
N ARG A 73 -20.07 12.45 -3.48
CA ARG A 73 -21.38 13.07 -3.75
C ARG A 73 -22.13 13.52 -2.48
N GLN A 74 -21.63 13.13 -1.31
CA GLN A 74 -22.22 13.44 0.00
C GLN A 74 -21.22 14.15 0.91
N ALA A 75 -20.04 14.52 0.40
CA ALA A 75 -18.99 15.15 1.19
C ALA A 75 -18.88 16.64 0.86
N ASP A 76 -18.60 17.45 1.88
CA ASP A 76 -18.48 18.90 1.77
C ASP A 76 -17.02 19.37 1.96
N LEU A 77 -16.18 18.52 2.57
CA LEU A 77 -14.77 18.81 2.81
C LEU A 77 -13.88 17.74 2.18
N PHE A 78 -12.89 18.14 1.41
CA PHE A 78 -11.87 17.28 0.85
C PHE A 78 -10.56 17.44 1.63
N ILE A 79 -10.30 16.55 2.58
CA ILE A 79 -9.01 16.48 3.28
C ILE A 79 -8.05 15.68 2.40
N ILE A 80 -7.01 16.33 1.88
CA ILE A 80 -5.95 15.62 1.16
C ILE A 80 -4.84 15.28 2.15
N ALA A 81 -4.86 14.05 2.66
CA ALA A 81 -3.95 13.57 3.69
C ALA A 81 -2.79 12.74 3.09
N GLY A 82 -1.79 13.42 2.53
CA GLY A 82 -0.52 12.80 2.13
C GLY A 82 -0.03 13.13 0.72
N THR A 83 0.90 12.32 0.23
CA THR A 83 1.57 12.57 -1.06
C THR A 83 0.62 12.37 -2.24
N ILE A 84 0.65 13.29 -3.21
CA ILE A 84 -0.10 13.17 -4.46
C ILE A 84 0.88 12.75 -5.56
N THR A 85 0.62 11.62 -6.19
CA THR A 85 1.40 11.19 -7.36
C THR A 85 0.77 11.73 -8.65
N ARG A 86 1.60 11.93 -9.69
CA ARG A 86 1.14 12.36 -11.03
C ARG A 86 0.09 11.41 -11.60
N ARG A 87 0.21 10.10 -11.33
CA ARG A 87 -0.76 9.09 -11.77
C ARG A 87 -2.10 9.22 -11.05
N MET A 88 -2.09 9.64 -9.79
CA MET A 88 -3.30 9.82 -8.99
C MET A 88 -3.98 11.18 -9.20
N ALA A 89 -3.25 12.17 -9.73
CA ALA A 89 -3.74 13.53 -9.93
C ALA A 89 -5.09 13.62 -10.70
N PRO A 90 -5.31 12.88 -11.82
CA PRO A 90 -6.61 12.93 -12.52
C PRO A 90 -7.75 12.37 -11.67
N ALA A 91 -7.50 11.33 -10.87
CA ALA A 91 -8.51 10.76 -9.98
C ALA A 91 -8.87 11.73 -8.85
N LEU A 92 -7.88 12.46 -8.33
CA LEU A 92 -8.10 13.52 -7.33
C LEU A 92 -8.96 14.65 -7.88
N GLN A 93 -8.68 15.13 -9.10
CA GLN A 93 -9.49 16.15 -9.77
C GLN A 93 -10.93 15.68 -10.01
N MET A 94 -11.10 14.45 -10.50
CA MET A 94 -12.42 13.85 -10.71
C MET A 94 -13.22 13.78 -9.40
N LEU A 95 -12.60 13.38 -8.28
CA LEU A 95 -13.29 13.33 -6.98
C LEU A 95 -13.77 14.72 -6.55
N TRP A 96 -12.92 15.74 -6.71
CA TRP A 96 -13.27 17.13 -6.41
C TRP A 96 -14.41 17.65 -7.29
N GLU A 97 -14.38 17.37 -8.60
CA GLU A 97 -15.43 17.77 -9.54
C GLU A 97 -16.78 17.13 -9.20
N GLN A 98 -16.79 15.90 -8.67
CA GLN A 98 -17.99 15.17 -8.29
C GLN A 98 -18.60 15.60 -6.93
N MET A 99 -17.89 16.40 -6.14
CA MET A 99 -18.41 16.93 -4.87
C MET A 99 -19.43 18.06 -5.13
N PRO A 100 -20.57 18.08 -4.40
CA PRO A 100 -21.55 19.15 -4.50
C PRO A 100 -21.02 20.46 -3.90
N GLY A 101 -21.40 21.61 -4.48
CA GLY A 101 -21.15 22.92 -3.87
C GLY A 101 -22.13 23.22 -2.74
N PRO A 102 -21.70 23.76 -1.58
CA PRO A 102 -20.37 24.34 -1.31
C PRO A 102 -19.37 23.28 -0.85
N LYS A 103 -18.17 23.28 -1.44
CA LYS A 103 -17.11 22.31 -1.16
C LYS A 103 -15.81 23.01 -0.79
N TYR A 104 -15.05 22.41 0.11
CA TYR A 104 -13.80 22.98 0.62
C TYR A 104 -12.65 21.98 0.55
N VAL A 105 -11.42 22.46 0.46
CA VAL A 105 -10.22 21.61 0.44
C VAL A 105 -9.27 21.98 1.57
N LEU A 106 -8.86 20.98 2.33
CA LEU A 106 -7.84 21.10 3.36
C LEU A 106 -6.61 20.27 2.97
N ALA A 107 -5.49 20.94 2.73
CA ALA A 107 -4.22 20.30 2.40
C ALA A 107 -3.48 19.91 3.68
N MET A 108 -3.39 18.62 3.96
CA MET A 108 -2.81 18.10 5.20
C MET A 108 -1.42 17.53 4.96
N GLY A 109 -0.41 18.24 5.48
CA GLY A 109 0.99 17.82 5.51
C GLY A 109 1.84 18.31 4.34
N ALA A 110 3.16 18.32 4.54
CA ALA A 110 4.13 18.93 3.65
C ALA A 110 4.09 18.34 2.22
N CYS A 111 3.84 17.04 2.10
CA CYS A 111 3.72 16.38 0.80
C CYS A 111 2.58 16.97 -0.05
N THR A 112 1.44 17.25 0.57
CA THR A 112 0.27 17.84 -0.11
C THR A 112 0.46 19.32 -0.38
N ILE A 113 1.15 20.05 0.50
CA ILE A 113 1.31 21.51 0.40
C ILE A 113 2.32 21.88 -0.70
N SER A 114 3.49 21.22 -0.74
CA SER A 114 4.61 21.59 -1.61
C SER A 114 5.31 20.42 -2.31
N GLY A 115 4.87 19.19 -2.08
CA GLY A 115 5.62 17.97 -2.42
C GLY A 115 6.50 17.45 -1.27
N GLY A 116 6.71 18.27 -0.23
CA GLY A 116 7.37 17.87 1.02
C GLY A 116 8.78 17.33 0.79
N PRO A 117 9.17 16.20 1.44
CA PRO A 117 10.50 15.61 1.27
C PRO A 117 10.77 15.11 -0.16
N PHE A 118 9.75 15.02 -1.00
CA PHE A 118 9.86 14.52 -2.38
C PHE A 118 10.03 15.62 -3.43
N ILE A 119 10.20 16.89 -3.02
CA ILE A 119 10.22 18.03 -3.94
C ILE A 119 11.40 18.01 -4.93
N TYR A 120 12.59 17.58 -4.49
CA TYR A 120 13.83 17.67 -5.28
C TYR A 120 14.01 16.48 -6.23
N ASP A 121 14.01 15.25 -5.72
CA ASP A 121 14.47 14.06 -6.46
C ASP A 121 13.36 13.14 -7.01
N ASN A 122 12.09 13.46 -6.77
CA ASN A 122 10.99 12.57 -7.17
C ASN A 122 10.21 13.09 -8.38
N TYR A 123 10.36 12.41 -9.53
CA TYR A 123 9.64 12.74 -10.77
C TYR A 123 8.14 12.44 -10.69
N ALA A 124 7.72 11.52 -9.82
CA ALA A 124 6.37 11.00 -9.78
C ALA A 124 5.42 11.81 -8.88
N VAL A 125 5.93 12.78 -8.11
CA VAL A 125 5.13 13.55 -7.12
C VAL A 125 4.70 14.89 -7.69
N VAL A 126 3.46 15.28 -7.41
CA VAL A 126 2.93 16.62 -7.71
C VAL A 126 3.40 17.58 -6.62
N ARG A 127 3.96 18.72 -7.03
CA ARG A 127 4.54 19.73 -6.13
C ARG A 127 3.46 20.68 -5.59
N GLY A 128 2.52 20.13 -4.83
CA GLY A 128 1.43 20.85 -4.20
C GLY A 128 0.06 20.58 -4.83
N ALA A 129 -0.94 20.34 -3.98
CA ALA A 129 -2.34 20.12 -4.35
C ALA A 129 -2.97 21.34 -5.02
N GLN A 130 -2.50 22.54 -4.66
CA GLN A 130 -2.99 23.82 -5.19
C GLN A 130 -2.77 23.99 -6.70
N ASN A 131 -1.90 23.17 -7.31
CA ASN A 131 -1.72 23.14 -8.76
C ASN A 131 -2.79 22.30 -9.49
N LEU A 132 -3.56 21.49 -8.75
CA LEU A 132 -4.57 20.59 -9.30
C LEU A 132 -5.99 21.07 -9.01
N ILE A 133 -6.26 21.47 -7.75
CA ILE A 133 -7.55 21.92 -7.26
C ILE A 133 -7.36 23.12 -6.30
N PRO A 134 -8.34 24.01 -6.11
CA PRO A 134 -8.21 25.12 -5.18
C PRO A 134 -8.13 24.63 -3.74
N VAL A 135 -7.18 25.16 -2.96
CA VAL A 135 -6.97 24.80 -1.56
C VAL A 135 -7.39 25.94 -0.65
N ASP A 136 -8.26 25.65 0.34
CA ASP A 136 -8.78 26.66 1.27
C ASP A 136 -7.89 26.85 2.50
N VAL A 137 -7.43 25.74 3.09
CA VAL A 137 -6.64 25.73 4.33
C VAL A 137 -5.44 24.79 4.18
N PHE A 138 -4.28 25.25 4.63
CA PHE A 138 -3.04 24.48 4.64
C PHE A 138 -2.68 24.10 6.08
N VAL A 139 -2.49 22.81 6.34
CA VAL A 139 -2.09 22.29 7.67
C VAL A 139 -0.65 21.79 7.60
N PRO A 140 0.34 22.55 8.09
CA PRO A 140 1.76 22.19 7.99
C PRO A 140 2.13 21.03 8.94
N GLY A 141 2.95 20.10 8.45
CA GLY A 141 3.52 18.98 9.24
C GLY A 141 3.96 17.80 8.37
N CYS A 142 4.69 16.82 8.93
CA CYS A 142 5.14 15.63 8.18
C CYS A 142 5.28 14.36 9.07
N PRO A 143 4.17 13.72 9.50
CA PRO A 143 2.79 14.20 9.39
C PRO A 143 2.47 15.31 10.43
N PRO A 144 1.45 16.15 10.20
CA PRO A 144 0.99 17.09 11.22
C PRO A 144 0.39 16.33 12.40
N ARG A 145 0.60 16.84 13.61
CA ARG A 145 -0.05 16.27 14.80
C ARG A 145 -1.58 16.44 14.69
N PRO A 146 -2.38 15.55 15.29
CA PRO A 146 -3.83 15.67 15.31
C PRO A 146 -4.32 17.08 15.69
N GLU A 147 -3.72 17.69 16.71
CA GLU A 147 -4.09 19.04 17.18
C GLU A 147 -3.93 20.11 16.08
N ALA A 148 -2.96 19.96 15.19
CA ALA A 148 -2.78 20.88 14.05
C ALA A 148 -3.88 20.69 12.99
N LEU A 149 -4.37 19.46 12.79
CA LEU A 149 -5.54 19.22 11.95
C LEU A 149 -6.79 19.86 12.54
N PHE A 150 -7.01 19.78 13.86
CA PHE A 150 -8.11 20.48 14.53
C PHE A 150 -8.04 21.99 14.32
N HIS A 151 -6.85 22.58 14.48
CA HIS A 151 -6.67 24.00 14.21
C HIS A 151 -7.03 24.35 12.76
N GLY A 152 -6.65 23.51 11.80
CA GLY A 152 -7.04 23.67 10.39
C GLY A 152 -8.56 23.62 10.18
N LEU A 153 -9.25 22.70 10.84
CA LEU A 153 -10.71 22.58 10.79
C LEU A 153 -11.42 23.79 11.42
N LEU A 154 -10.93 24.27 12.57
CA LEU A 154 -11.46 25.48 13.21
C LEU A 154 -11.23 26.72 12.33
N THR A 155 -10.07 26.82 11.69
CA THR A 155 -9.77 27.89 10.72
C THR A 155 -10.75 27.84 9.54
N LEU A 156 -11.03 26.64 9.02
CA LEU A 156 -12.03 26.46 7.96
C LEU A 156 -13.44 26.85 8.44
N ARG A 157 -13.82 26.46 9.65
CA ARG A 157 -15.09 26.83 10.28
C ARG A 157 -15.25 28.34 10.36
N GLU A 158 -14.21 29.05 10.81
CA GLU A 158 -14.20 30.52 10.85
C GLU A 158 -14.32 31.16 9.46
N LYS A 159 -13.76 30.51 8.43
CA LYS A 159 -13.91 30.95 7.03
C LYS A 159 -15.36 30.81 6.57
N ILE A 160 -16.00 29.67 6.82
CA ILE A 160 -17.40 29.40 6.46
C ILE A 160 -18.36 30.35 7.17
N LEU A 161 -18.13 30.63 8.46
CA LEU A 161 -18.97 31.55 9.23
C LEU A 161 -18.98 32.99 8.68
N LYS A 162 -17.95 33.38 7.93
CA LYS A 162 -17.81 34.71 7.31
C LYS A 162 -18.40 34.80 5.90
N GLU A 163 -18.83 33.68 5.31
CA GLU A 163 -19.48 33.69 3.99
C GLU A 163 -20.81 34.44 4.05
N THR A 164 -21.31 34.93 2.92
CA THR A 164 -22.62 35.60 2.87
C THR A 164 -23.34 35.21 1.61
N CYS A 165 -24.67 35.21 1.60
CA CYS A 165 -25.43 35.01 0.38
C CYS A 165 -25.27 36.17 -0.63
N ARG A 166 -24.71 37.31 -0.19
CA ARG A 166 -24.34 38.46 -1.05
C ARG A 166 -23.06 38.21 -1.84
N ASP A 167 -22.12 37.47 -1.27
CA ASP A 167 -20.92 36.96 -1.93
C ASP A 167 -20.92 35.43 -1.86
N PRO A 168 -21.73 34.78 -2.72
CA PRO A 168 -21.93 33.34 -2.64
C PRO A 168 -20.60 32.62 -2.88
N TRP A 169 -20.50 31.43 -2.27
CA TRP A 169 -19.38 30.53 -2.49
C TRP A 169 -19.15 30.33 -3.99
N HIS A 170 -17.90 30.55 -4.41
CA HIS A 170 -17.42 30.31 -5.76
C HIS A 170 -16.18 29.41 -5.68
N GLU A 171 -15.98 28.63 -6.73
CA GLU A 171 -14.79 27.79 -6.84
C GLU A 171 -13.55 28.69 -7.00
N GLY A 172 -12.56 28.51 -6.12
CA GLY A 172 -11.35 29.32 -6.14
C GLY A 172 -10.46 29.02 -7.36
N ASP A 173 -9.57 29.96 -7.69
CA ASP A 173 -8.62 29.77 -8.78
C ASP A 173 -7.54 28.74 -8.42
N VAL A 174 -7.29 27.81 -9.34
CA VAL A 174 -6.15 26.89 -9.26
C VAL A 174 -4.89 27.70 -9.55
N ARG A 175 -3.80 27.44 -8.80
CA ARG A 175 -2.50 28.03 -9.11
C ARG A 175 -2.07 27.44 -10.44
N ASN A 176 -2.23 28.20 -11.52
CA ASN A 176 -2.00 27.76 -12.89
C ASN A 176 -0.49 27.68 -13.15
N VAL A 177 0.18 26.78 -12.44
CA VAL A 177 1.55 26.39 -12.72
C VAL A 177 1.43 25.33 -13.80
N SER A 178 1.99 25.58 -14.98
CA SER A 178 2.07 24.55 -16.01
C SER A 178 2.73 23.34 -15.37
N THR A 179 1.95 22.26 -15.20
CA THR A 179 2.51 21.02 -14.68
C THR A 179 3.42 20.53 -15.78
N MET A 180 4.72 20.81 -15.67
CA MET A 180 5.72 20.42 -16.67
C MET A 180 5.65 18.90 -16.83
N ASP A 181 5.01 18.47 -17.91
CA ASP A 181 5.00 17.09 -18.35
C ASP A 181 6.35 16.82 -19.03
N ARG A 182 7.39 16.72 -18.20
CA ARG A 182 8.77 16.49 -18.63
C ARG A 182 8.86 15.27 -19.55
N TYR A 183 7.98 14.28 -19.39
CA TYR A 183 7.96 13.12 -20.26
C TYR A 183 7.51 13.49 -21.68
N ARG A 184 6.41 14.24 -21.80
CA ARG A 184 5.89 14.69 -23.09
C ARG A 184 6.78 15.74 -23.74
N GLU A 185 7.42 16.61 -22.96
CA GLU A 185 8.44 17.56 -23.44
C GLU A 185 9.70 16.83 -23.92
N ALA A 186 10.20 15.86 -23.16
CA ALA A 186 11.34 15.02 -23.58
C ALA A 186 11.00 14.21 -24.83
N ALA A 187 9.81 13.62 -24.91
CA ALA A 187 9.36 12.89 -26.11
C ALA A 187 9.28 13.79 -27.34
N LYS A 188 8.79 15.03 -27.20
CA LYS A 188 8.79 16.03 -28.28
C LYS A 188 10.20 16.44 -28.67
N ALA A 189 11.08 16.67 -27.70
CA ALA A 189 12.48 17.02 -27.94
C ALA A 189 13.22 15.89 -28.65
N TRP A 190 13.01 14.64 -28.25
CA TRP A 190 13.56 13.47 -28.91
C TRP A 190 13.03 13.31 -30.33
N ALA A 191 11.72 13.45 -30.55
CA ALA A 191 11.16 13.40 -31.89
C ALA A 191 11.67 14.53 -32.81
N ALA A 192 11.95 15.72 -32.26
CA ALA A 192 12.54 16.82 -33.00
C ALA A 192 14.01 16.54 -33.37
N LEU A 193 14.81 16.01 -32.44
CA LEU A 193 16.19 15.60 -32.71
C LEU A 193 16.27 14.46 -33.73
N GLU A 194 15.34 13.52 -33.66
CA GLU A 194 15.28 12.38 -34.59
C GLU A 194 14.93 12.85 -36.00
N ARG A 195 14.05 13.85 -36.14
CA ARG A 195 13.77 14.51 -37.44
C ARG A 195 14.98 15.24 -38.00
N ILE A 196 15.68 16.02 -37.18
CA ILE A 196 16.91 16.73 -37.61
C ILE A 196 17.95 15.70 -38.10
N LYS A 197 18.14 14.63 -37.34
CA LYS A 197 19.05 13.54 -37.72
C LYS A 197 18.65 12.87 -39.03
N ASP A 198 17.35 12.62 -39.24
CA ASP A 198 16.85 12.01 -40.47
C ASP A 198 17.02 12.95 -41.69
N GLU A 199 16.80 14.25 -41.51
CA GLU A 199 17.03 15.29 -42.52
C GLU A 199 18.52 15.41 -42.87
N GLU A 200 19.40 15.51 -41.89
CA GLU A 200 20.86 15.53 -42.08
C GLU A 200 21.35 14.26 -42.79
N MET A 201 20.82 13.09 -42.41
CA MET A 201 21.14 11.82 -43.06
C MET A 201 20.60 11.76 -44.50
N ALA A 202 19.45 12.37 -44.78
CA ALA A 202 18.89 12.43 -46.13
C ALA A 202 19.71 13.35 -47.03
N GLU A 203 20.11 14.53 -46.54
CA GLU A 203 20.99 15.45 -47.25
C GLU A 203 22.36 14.83 -47.51
N ALA A 204 22.96 14.17 -46.51
CA ALA A 204 24.23 13.45 -46.67
C ALA A 204 24.13 12.34 -47.72
N ARG A 205 23.02 11.59 -47.76
CA ARG A 205 22.76 10.57 -48.79
C ARG A 205 22.60 11.17 -50.18
N ALA A 206 21.90 12.31 -50.29
CA ALA A 206 21.71 13.00 -51.56
C ALA A 206 23.04 13.50 -52.13
N LYS A 207 23.84 14.17 -51.29
CA LYS A 207 25.19 14.65 -51.65
C LYS A 207 26.11 13.50 -52.05
N PHE A 208 26.12 12.40 -51.30
CA PHE A 208 26.92 11.22 -51.62
C PHE A 208 26.56 10.61 -52.99
N LYS A 209 25.27 10.61 -53.35
CA LYS A 209 24.77 10.08 -54.62
C LYS A 209 25.11 10.99 -55.80
N GLU A 210 25.12 12.30 -55.59
CA GLU A 210 25.58 13.28 -56.59
C GLU A 210 27.08 13.14 -56.86
N GLU A 211 27.88 12.98 -55.80
CA GLU A 211 29.33 12.78 -55.90
C GLU A 211 29.72 11.42 -56.50
N ASN A 212 28.83 10.41 -56.41
CA ASN A 212 29.11 9.03 -56.85
C ASN A 212 27.96 8.45 -57.72
N PRO A 213 27.80 8.90 -58.97
CA PRO A 213 26.66 8.51 -59.83
C PRO A 213 26.68 7.04 -60.26
N ASP A 214 27.85 6.41 -60.33
CA ASP A 214 28.00 4.98 -60.66
C ASP A 214 27.81 4.04 -59.45
N TYR A 215 27.60 4.60 -58.25
CA TYR A 215 27.41 3.83 -57.02
C TYR A 215 26.02 3.16 -57.00
N LYS A 216 25.97 1.89 -57.41
CA LYS A 216 24.82 1.01 -57.15
C LYS A 216 24.95 0.45 -55.74
N SER A 217 24.09 0.92 -54.83
CA SER A 217 24.00 0.38 -53.48
C SER A 217 23.71 -1.13 -53.53
N SER A 218 24.73 -1.94 -53.29
CA SER A 218 24.60 -3.37 -52.97
C SER A 218 24.34 -3.59 -51.48
N PHE A 219 24.39 -2.52 -50.68
CA PHE A 219 24.28 -2.55 -49.24
C PHE A 219 22.81 -2.58 -48.80
N LYS A 220 22.33 -3.79 -48.48
CA LYS A 220 21.12 -3.94 -47.65
C LYS A 220 21.44 -3.40 -46.26
N PRO A 221 20.57 -2.58 -45.63
CA PRO A 221 20.79 -2.16 -44.26
C PRO A 221 20.82 -3.40 -43.37
N VAL A 222 22.02 -3.82 -42.98
CA VAL A 222 22.17 -4.78 -41.90
C VAL A 222 21.75 -4.02 -40.65
N ARG A 223 20.67 -4.46 -40.02
CA ARG A 223 20.21 -3.91 -38.74
C ARG A 223 21.42 -3.89 -37.82
N VAL A 224 21.94 -2.70 -37.50
CA VAL A 224 23.07 -2.56 -36.59
C VAL A 224 22.65 -3.26 -35.31
N LYS A 225 23.39 -4.31 -34.92
CA LYS A 225 23.12 -4.98 -33.65
C LYS A 225 23.15 -3.90 -32.58
N LYS A 226 22.09 -3.84 -31.77
CA LYS A 226 21.99 -2.92 -30.65
C LYS A 226 23.30 -2.99 -29.88
N GLU A 227 23.90 -1.85 -29.55
CA GLU A 227 25.12 -1.83 -28.75
C GLU A 227 24.81 -2.54 -27.43
N ASP A 228 25.42 -3.71 -27.25
CA ASP A 228 25.43 -4.38 -25.97
C ASP A 228 26.37 -3.56 -25.09
N PHE A 229 25.80 -2.72 -24.24
CA PHE A 229 26.57 -2.05 -23.20
C PHE A 229 27.29 -3.14 -22.41
N PRO A 230 28.59 -2.96 -22.09
CA PRO A 230 29.26 -3.86 -21.19
C PRO A 230 28.44 -3.89 -19.90
N GLU A 231 27.99 -5.09 -19.53
CA GLU A 231 27.19 -5.27 -18.34
C GLU A 231 28.01 -4.71 -17.18
N VAL A 232 27.56 -3.58 -16.62
CA VAL A 232 28.26 -3.00 -15.47
C VAL A 232 28.17 -4.05 -14.39
N GLU A 233 29.32 -4.60 -14.00
CA GLU A 233 29.40 -5.65 -13.01
C GLU A 233 28.66 -5.13 -11.77
N ARG A 234 27.48 -5.69 -11.50
CA ARG A 234 26.68 -5.26 -10.36
C ARG A 234 27.56 -5.46 -9.14
N VAL A 235 27.85 -4.38 -8.43
CA VAL A 235 28.58 -4.47 -7.16
C VAL A 235 27.78 -5.43 -6.29
N ALA A 236 28.32 -6.64 -6.10
CA ALA A 236 27.66 -7.66 -5.31
C ALA A 236 27.42 -7.06 -3.92
N CYS A 237 26.16 -7.03 -3.49
CA CYS A 237 25.82 -6.58 -2.15
C CYS A 237 26.69 -7.38 -1.17
N LYS A 238 27.39 -6.70 -0.25
CA LYS A 238 28.20 -7.39 0.74
C LYS A 238 27.31 -8.37 1.48
N ARG A 239 27.60 -9.66 1.32
CA ARG A 239 26.81 -10.75 1.89
C ARG A 239 26.93 -10.68 3.41
N PHE A 240 25.79 -10.63 4.10
CA PHE A 240 25.72 -10.73 5.55
C PHE A 240 25.06 -12.05 5.92
N GLY A 241 25.83 -12.99 6.46
CA GLY A 241 25.32 -14.24 7.03
C GLY A 241 25.98 -15.51 6.49
N LEU A 242 25.52 -16.66 7.01
CA LEU A 242 25.92 -17.99 6.54
C LEU A 242 25.41 -18.22 5.10
N SER A 243 26.13 -19.02 4.31
CA SER A 243 25.64 -19.44 3.00
C SER A 243 24.50 -20.45 3.14
N GLN A 244 23.63 -20.57 2.13
CA GLN A 244 22.54 -21.54 2.19
C GLN A 244 23.06 -22.98 2.30
N LEU A 245 24.21 -23.27 1.68
CA LEU A 245 24.86 -24.57 1.79
C LEU A 245 25.35 -24.86 3.22
N ASP A 246 25.94 -23.87 3.89
CA ASP A 246 26.39 -24.03 5.28
C ASP A 246 25.21 -24.25 6.22
N ILE A 247 24.13 -23.50 6.01
CA ILE A 247 22.88 -23.64 6.77
C ILE A 247 22.31 -25.06 6.56
N TYR A 248 22.17 -25.50 5.31
CA TYR A 248 21.64 -26.83 4.99
C TYR A 248 22.51 -27.95 5.56
N LYS A 249 23.85 -27.88 5.42
CA LYS A 249 24.76 -28.91 5.95
C LYS A 249 24.68 -29.02 7.47
N LYS A 250 24.63 -27.89 8.18
CA LYS A 250 24.49 -27.87 9.64
C LYS A 250 23.15 -28.42 10.09
N LEU A 251 22.06 -28.04 9.42
CA LEU A 251 20.73 -28.55 9.71
C LEU A 251 20.64 -30.06 9.45
N LYS A 252 21.09 -30.52 8.28
CA LYS A 252 21.06 -31.93 7.89
C LYS A 252 21.95 -32.83 8.76
N ALA A 253 23.06 -32.30 9.28
CA ALA A 253 23.93 -33.02 10.20
C ALA A 253 23.23 -33.34 11.54
N LYS A 254 22.30 -32.48 11.98
CA LYS A 254 21.58 -32.66 13.24
C LYS A 254 20.21 -33.33 13.04
N PHE A 255 19.56 -33.05 11.92
CA PHE A 255 18.23 -33.55 11.56
C PHE A 255 18.32 -34.20 10.17
N PRO A 256 18.55 -35.53 10.09
CA PRO A 256 18.78 -36.21 8.82
C PRO A 256 17.54 -36.26 7.91
N GLY A 257 16.33 -36.07 8.47
CA GLY A 257 15.06 -36.01 7.72
C GLY A 257 14.84 -34.71 6.95
N ILE A 258 15.69 -33.70 7.14
CA ILE A 258 15.56 -32.41 6.48
C ILE A 258 15.77 -32.53 4.97
N THR A 259 14.82 -32.00 4.21
CA THR A 259 14.88 -31.88 2.74
C THR A 259 14.57 -30.46 2.28
N VAL A 260 14.77 -30.17 1.00
CA VAL A 260 14.51 -28.85 0.40
C VAL A 260 13.62 -29.08 -0.82
N HIS A 261 12.55 -28.31 -0.96
CA HIS A 261 11.73 -28.36 -2.17
C HIS A 261 12.47 -27.72 -3.35
N THR A 262 12.72 -28.52 -4.38
CA THR A 262 13.35 -28.08 -5.63
C THR A 262 12.62 -28.73 -6.81
N HIS A 263 12.43 -27.95 -7.87
CA HIS A 263 11.92 -28.44 -9.16
C HIS A 263 13.06 -28.91 -10.09
N SER A 264 14.33 -28.76 -9.70
CA SER A 264 15.48 -29.25 -10.46
C SER A 264 15.76 -30.72 -10.16
N GLU A 265 16.22 -31.46 -11.16
CA GLU A 265 16.70 -32.84 -11.06
C GLU A 265 18.13 -32.93 -10.49
N ASP A 266 18.81 -31.78 -10.33
CA ASP A 266 20.17 -31.70 -9.79
C ASP A 266 20.25 -32.11 -8.31
N PRO A 267 21.42 -32.56 -7.82
CA PRO A 267 21.62 -32.84 -6.40
C PRO A 267 21.28 -31.63 -5.53
N ILE A 268 20.54 -31.85 -4.43
CA ILE A 268 20.06 -30.78 -3.54
C ILE A 268 21.21 -29.87 -3.06
N GLU A 269 22.38 -30.43 -2.79
CA GLU A 269 23.54 -29.66 -2.35
C GLU A 269 24.03 -28.67 -3.41
N ASP A 270 23.99 -29.05 -4.69
CA ASP A 270 24.38 -28.20 -5.80
C ASP A 270 23.33 -27.11 -6.04
N VAL A 271 22.04 -27.46 -5.92
CA VAL A 271 20.93 -26.50 -6.02
C VAL A 271 21.04 -25.45 -4.90
N VAL A 272 21.23 -25.89 -3.66
CA VAL A 272 21.35 -25.00 -2.49
C VAL A 272 22.63 -24.17 -2.55
N ALA A 273 23.74 -24.72 -3.06
CA ALA A 273 24.97 -23.95 -3.27
C ALA A 273 24.81 -22.85 -4.33
N ALA A 274 23.98 -23.10 -5.35
CA ALA A 274 23.66 -22.12 -6.39
C ALA A 274 22.62 -21.07 -5.95
N MET A 275 21.90 -21.30 -4.84
CA MET A 275 20.91 -20.35 -4.34
C MET A 275 21.54 -19.03 -3.88
N PRO A 276 20.98 -17.88 -4.27
CA PRO A 276 21.50 -16.60 -3.83
C PRO A 276 21.22 -16.41 -2.32
N ALA A 277 22.19 -15.85 -1.59
CA ALA A 277 22.15 -15.77 -0.13
C ALA A 277 21.04 -14.86 0.43
N ASP A 278 20.47 -13.98 -0.40
CA ASP A 278 19.33 -13.13 -0.06
C ASP A 278 17.99 -13.89 -0.06
N ARG A 279 17.90 -14.96 -0.85
CA ARG A 279 16.76 -15.86 -0.88
C ARG A 279 16.77 -16.71 0.39
N PRO A 280 15.67 -16.75 1.16
CA PRO A 280 15.59 -17.63 2.33
C PRO A 280 15.70 -19.10 1.90
N LEU A 281 16.41 -19.91 2.69
CA LEU A 281 16.38 -21.37 2.51
C LEU A 281 15.10 -21.90 3.12
N GLU A 282 14.27 -22.52 2.27
CA GLU A 282 13.06 -23.24 2.66
C GLU A 282 13.42 -24.69 2.90
N VAL A 283 13.20 -25.14 4.13
CA VAL A 283 13.58 -26.46 4.61
C VAL A 283 12.33 -27.22 5.03
N MET A 284 12.12 -28.38 4.44
CA MET A 284 11.08 -29.33 4.82
C MET A 284 11.54 -30.12 6.05
N ILE A 285 10.66 -30.20 7.04
CA ILE A 285 10.91 -30.92 8.28
C ILE A 285 9.65 -31.64 8.76
N ASP A 286 9.84 -32.81 9.36
CA ASP A 286 8.75 -33.56 9.99
C ASP A 286 8.30 -32.86 11.30
N VAL A 287 7.05 -33.12 11.71
CA VAL A 287 6.42 -32.47 12.87
C VAL A 287 7.20 -32.75 14.16
N GLU A 288 7.76 -33.96 14.28
CA GLU A 288 8.50 -34.42 15.44
C GLU A 288 9.83 -33.66 15.63
N ASP A 289 10.47 -33.29 14.52
CA ASP A 289 11.76 -32.60 14.52
C ASP A 289 11.62 -31.07 14.50
N TYR A 290 10.41 -30.54 14.28
CA TYR A 290 10.14 -29.10 14.16
C TYR A 290 10.58 -28.29 15.39
N LEU A 291 10.04 -28.58 16.57
CA LEU A 291 10.36 -27.83 17.79
C LEU A 291 11.87 -27.93 18.15
N PRO A 292 12.49 -29.13 18.16
CA PRO A 292 13.93 -29.27 18.37
C PRO A 292 14.78 -28.47 17.36
N ALA A 293 14.36 -28.41 16.09
CA ALA A 293 15.08 -27.65 15.06
C ALA A 293 14.98 -26.15 15.27
N VAL A 294 13.79 -25.63 15.59
CA VAL A 294 13.58 -24.21 15.89
C VAL A 294 14.37 -23.79 17.13
N GLU A 295 14.36 -24.61 18.19
CA GLU A 295 15.15 -24.36 19.40
C GLU A 295 16.65 -24.37 19.09
N TYR A 296 17.11 -25.31 18.26
CA TYR A 296 18.51 -25.38 17.84
C TYR A 296 18.96 -24.12 17.11
N VAL A 297 18.25 -23.69 16.06
CA VAL A 297 18.68 -22.51 15.28
C VAL A 297 18.55 -21.20 16.05
N LYS A 298 17.69 -21.15 17.07
CA LYS A 298 17.58 -20.00 17.96
C LYS A 298 18.79 -19.88 18.87
N ASN A 299 19.19 -21.00 19.50
CA ASN A 299 20.21 -21.01 20.55
C ASN A 299 21.64 -21.20 20.02
N ASP A 300 21.80 -21.71 18.80
CA ASP A 300 23.11 -21.90 18.18
C ASP A 300 23.80 -20.55 17.91
N PRO A 301 25.05 -20.32 18.38
CA PRO A 301 25.76 -19.05 18.24
C PRO A 301 26.07 -18.63 16.79
N GLU A 302 26.08 -19.58 15.85
CA GLU A 302 26.32 -19.30 14.44
C GLU A 302 25.03 -18.88 13.73
N PHE A 303 23.92 -19.55 14.03
CA PHE A 303 22.60 -19.19 13.48
C PHE A 303 22.01 -17.94 14.15
N LYS A 304 21.86 -17.95 15.48
CA LYS A 304 21.20 -16.90 16.27
C LYS A 304 19.92 -16.38 15.61
N MET A 305 18.94 -17.25 15.39
CA MET A 305 17.64 -16.85 14.88
C MET A 305 16.86 -16.10 15.96
N ASN A 306 17.08 -14.79 16.08
CA ASN A 306 16.51 -13.96 17.15
C ASN A 306 15.22 -13.24 16.75
N TYR A 307 14.79 -13.34 15.48
CA TYR A 307 13.58 -12.68 15.00
C TYR A 307 12.67 -13.67 14.25
N LEU A 308 11.44 -13.81 14.75
CA LEU A 308 10.35 -14.46 14.04
C LEU A 308 9.72 -13.43 13.08
N ILE A 309 9.74 -13.73 11.78
CA ILE A 309 9.08 -12.90 10.77
C ILE A 309 7.59 -13.19 10.77
N ASP A 310 7.23 -14.47 10.62
CA ASP A 310 5.84 -14.90 10.50
C ASP A 310 5.67 -16.40 10.76
N VAL A 311 4.45 -16.81 11.11
CA VAL A 311 4.00 -18.20 11.08
C VAL A 311 2.71 -18.22 10.27
N THR A 312 2.67 -19.03 9.23
CA THR A 312 1.50 -19.14 8.35
C THR A 312 1.32 -20.58 7.91
N ALA A 313 0.21 -20.90 7.24
CA ALA A 313 -0.06 -22.23 6.73
C ALA A 313 -0.66 -22.18 5.32
N ILE A 314 -0.52 -23.29 4.60
CA ILE A 314 -1.12 -23.54 3.30
C ILE A 314 -1.90 -24.84 3.38
N ASP A 315 -3.13 -24.83 2.85
CA ASP A 315 -4.00 -26.00 2.85
C ASP A 315 -3.87 -26.81 1.55
N TYR A 316 -3.34 -28.03 1.65
CA TYR A 316 -3.33 -29.03 0.58
C TYR A 316 -4.43 -30.06 0.79
N ASP A 317 -4.69 -30.90 -0.21
CA ASP A 317 -5.86 -31.78 -0.14
C ASP A 317 -5.69 -32.85 0.94
N ASP A 318 -4.46 -33.34 1.16
CA ASP A 318 -4.10 -34.43 2.08
C ASP A 318 -3.31 -33.97 3.34
N HIS A 319 -2.74 -32.77 3.33
CA HIS A 319 -1.91 -32.23 4.41
C HIS A 319 -2.02 -30.70 4.53
N PHE A 320 -1.46 -30.13 5.59
CA PHE A 320 -1.15 -28.71 5.70
C PHE A 320 0.36 -28.50 5.62
N ASP A 321 0.80 -27.45 4.94
CA ASP A 321 2.18 -26.98 5.05
C ASP A 321 2.21 -25.75 5.95
N MET A 322 2.76 -25.91 7.16
CA MET A 322 2.97 -24.79 8.07
C MET A 322 4.35 -24.20 7.86
N VAL A 323 4.42 -22.91 7.52
CA VAL A 323 5.66 -22.20 7.23
C VAL A 323 6.00 -21.26 8.38
N THR A 324 7.11 -21.53 9.05
CA THR A 324 7.70 -20.67 10.08
C THR A 324 8.90 -19.93 9.51
N GLN A 325 8.83 -18.61 9.49
CA GLN A 325 9.85 -17.76 8.89
C GLN A 325 10.75 -17.14 9.95
N LEU A 326 12.04 -17.51 9.98
CA LEU A 326 13.00 -17.00 10.94
C LEU A 326 14.10 -16.17 10.27
N ARG A 327 14.59 -15.17 11.00
CA ARG A 327 15.73 -14.33 10.60
C ARG A 327 16.66 -14.08 11.78
N SER A 328 17.95 -14.05 11.48
CA SER A 328 18.92 -13.43 12.37
C SER A 328 19.08 -11.95 12.03
N LEU A 329 18.72 -11.06 12.96
CA LEU A 329 18.95 -9.62 12.81
C LEU A 329 20.43 -9.27 12.95
N GLU A 330 21.17 -10.04 13.75
CA GLU A 330 22.61 -9.85 13.96
C GLU A 330 23.43 -10.36 12.77
N LYS A 331 23.10 -11.54 12.26
CA LYS A 331 23.89 -12.23 11.24
C LYS A 331 23.36 -12.03 9.82
N GLY A 332 22.10 -11.65 9.65
CA GLY A 332 21.51 -11.27 8.35
C GLY A 332 20.89 -12.41 7.53
N HIS A 333 21.14 -13.67 7.86
CA HIS A 333 20.60 -14.83 7.14
C HIS A 333 19.17 -15.20 7.61
N LYS A 334 18.47 -16.00 6.79
CA LYS A 334 17.06 -16.39 6.98
C LYS A 334 16.89 -17.88 6.74
N VAL A 335 16.04 -18.52 7.53
CA VAL A 335 15.66 -19.93 7.38
C VAL A 335 14.15 -20.06 7.56
N PHE A 336 13.50 -20.69 6.59
CA PHE A 336 12.07 -20.95 6.62
C PHE A 336 11.86 -22.45 6.83
N PHE A 337 11.16 -22.82 7.89
CA PHE A 337 10.78 -24.20 8.17
C PHE A 337 9.39 -24.45 7.63
N CYS A 338 9.27 -25.39 6.70
CA CYS A 338 8.02 -25.86 6.16
C CYS A 338 7.73 -27.24 6.79
N VAL A 339 6.72 -27.29 7.65
CA VAL A 339 6.32 -28.47 8.40
C VAL A 339 5.12 -29.08 7.71
N GLN A 340 5.26 -30.33 7.25
CA GLN A 340 4.20 -31.05 6.59
C GLN A 340 3.33 -31.79 7.62
N ILE A 341 2.11 -31.30 7.84
CA ILE A 341 1.18 -31.82 8.85
C ILE A 341 0.12 -32.65 8.15
N LYS A 342 0.15 -33.98 8.32
CA LYS A 342 -0.86 -34.86 7.74
C LYS A 342 -2.24 -34.59 8.37
N LYS A 343 -3.26 -34.46 7.52
CA LYS A 343 -4.63 -34.26 7.98
C LYS A 343 -5.20 -35.55 8.57
N ASN A 344 -5.87 -35.44 9.71
CA ASN A 344 -6.57 -36.56 10.33
C ASN A 344 -7.93 -36.83 9.65
N PHE A 345 -7.94 -37.73 8.66
CA PHE A 345 -9.16 -38.11 7.94
C PHE A 345 -10.01 -39.19 8.64
N ASN A 346 -9.65 -39.63 9.86
CA ASN A 346 -10.44 -40.59 10.63
C ASN A 346 -11.76 -40.01 11.15
N ILE A 347 -11.98 -38.70 10.95
CA ILE A 347 -13.21 -37.98 11.31
C ILE A 347 -14.22 -38.10 10.14
N PRO A 348 -15.52 -38.29 10.41
CA PRO A 348 -16.57 -38.28 9.40
C PRO A 348 -16.52 -37.03 8.51
N GLU A 349 -16.78 -37.18 7.21
CA GLU A 349 -16.61 -36.10 6.22
C GLU A 349 -17.43 -34.84 6.54
N GLU A 350 -18.60 -35.00 7.15
CA GLU A 350 -19.49 -33.93 7.59
C GLU A 350 -18.92 -33.07 8.73
N ASP A 351 -18.10 -33.67 9.60
CA ASP A 351 -17.52 -33.00 10.77
C ASP A 351 -16.13 -32.39 10.49
N ARG A 352 -15.47 -32.81 9.40
CA ARG A 352 -14.11 -32.34 9.03
C ARG A 352 -13.99 -30.82 8.95
N PRO A 353 -14.91 -30.05 8.32
CA PRO A 353 -14.73 -28.61 8.14
C PRO A 353 -14.69 -27.81 9.46
N THR A 354 -15.19 -28.41 10.54
CA THR A 354 -15.27 -27.79 11.88
C THR A 354 -14.28 -28.39 12.88
N SER A 355 -13.63 -29.49 12.51
CA SER A 355 -12.71 -30.22 13.38
C SER A 355 -11.26 -29.81 13.18
N LEU A 356 -10.45 -29.98 14.22
CA LEU A 356 -8.99 -29.82 14.15
C LEU A 356 -8.38 -31.00 13.40
N LEU A 357 -7.77 -30.74 12.25
CA LEU A 357 -7.23 -31.80 11.39
C LEU A 357 -5.72 -32.00 11.52
N GLY A 358 -5.00 -31.07 12.14
CA GLY A 358 -3.55 -31.12 12.29
C GLY A 358 -3.12 -30.64 13.67
N THR A 359 -1.96 -31.10 14.13
CA THR A 359 -1.41 -30.71 15.43
C THR A 359 0.10 -30.59 15.34
N VAL A 360 0.65 -29.52 15.93
CA VAL A 360 2.08 -29.19 15.96
C VAL A 360 2.44 -28.60 17.32
N PRO A 361 3.65 -28.78 17.85
CA PRO A 361 4.09 -28.08 19.05
C PRO A 361 4.19 -26.55 18.86
N THR A 362 3.83 -25.79 19.90
CA THR A 362 3.99 -24.32 19.91
C THR A 362 5.46 -23.91 19.98
N ILE A 363 5.81 -22.79 19.34
CA ILE A 363 7.10 -22.10 19.53
C ILE A 363 6.93 -20.78 20.29
N SER A 364 5.75 -20.49 20.84
CA SER A 364 5.45 -19.26 21.61
C SER A 364 6.37 -19.02 22.81
N HIS A 365 6.83 -20.09 23.46
CA HIS A 365 7.80 -20.02 24.56
C HIS A 365 9.22 -19.65 24.08
N LEU A 366 9.54 -19.94 22.81
CA LEU A 366 10.78 -19.50 22.17
C LEU A 366 10.63 -18.08 21.65
N TYR A 367 9.55 -17.77 20.93
CA TYR A 367 9.29 -16.47 20.34
C TYR A 367 7.94 -15.94 20.83
N PRO A 368 7.91 -14.93 21.72
CA PRO A 368 6.65 -14.37 22.20
C PRO A 368 5.73 -13.86 21.09
N GLY A 369 6.31 -13.39 19.97
CA GLY A 369 5.55 -12.97 18.79
C GLY A 369 4.83 -14.11 18.05
N ALA A 370 5.17 -15.38 18.31
CA ALA A 370 4.48 -16.52 17.73
C ALA A 370 3.07 -16.70 18.31
N GLU A 371 2.78 -16.19 19.51
CA GLU A 371 1.48 -16.35 20.17
C GLU A 371 0.32 -15.88 19.26
N VAL A 372 0.40 -14.66 18.73
CA VAL A 372 -0.64 -14.11 17.85
C VAL A 372 -0.68 -14.86 16.51
N LYS A 373 0.48 -15.28 16.00
CA LYS A 373 0.62 -15.93 14.70
C LYS A 373 0.12 -17.38 14.69
N GLU A 374 0.39 -18.13 15.74
CA GLU A 374 -0.15 -19.47 15.94
C GLU A 374 -1.67 -19.42 16.15
N ARG A 375 -2.18 -18.39 16.84
CA ARG A 375 -3.64 -18.15 16.95
C ARG A 375 -4.29 -17.78 15.63
N GLU A 376 -3.61 -17.00 14.79
CA GLU A 376 -4.05 -16.71 13.42
C GLU A 376 -4.20 -18.01 12.61
N VAL A 377 -3.17 -18.86 12.63
CA VAL A 377 -3.19 -20.15 11.94
C VAL A 377 -4.26 -21.08 12.51
N TYR A 378 -4.42 -21.13 13.83
CA TYR A 378 -5.49 -21.87 14.48
C TYR A 378 -6.88 -21.39 14.03
N ASP A 379 -7.14 -20.08 14.07
CA ASP A 379 -8.45 -19.50 13.78
C ASP A 379 -8.81 -19.64 12.29
N MET A 380 -7.82 -19.58 11.40
CA MET A 380 -8.04 -19.64 9.95
C MET A 380 -8.00 -21.04 9.33
N PHE A 381 -7.12 -21.92 9.82
CA PHE A 381 -6.86 -23.26 9.24
C PHE A 381 -7.25 -24.42 10.15
N GLY A 382 -7.48 -24.19 11.44
CA GLY A 382 -7.81 -25.26 12.39
C GLY A 382 -6.66 -26.21 12.68
N ILE A 383 -5.44 -25.69 12.68
CA ILE A 383 -4.24 -26.41 13.13
C ILE A 383 -4.07 -26.15 14.63
N ASN A 384 -3.99 -27.21 15.42
CA ASN A 384 -3.80 -27.13 16.86
C ASN A 384 -2.32 -26.91 17.21
N PHE A 385 -2.05 -26.04 18.18
CA PHE A 385 -0.69 -25.82 18.71
C PHE A 385 -0.58 -26.36 20.14
N GLU A 386 0.11 -27.50 20.30
CA GLU A 386 0.31 -28.12 21.61
C GLU A 386 1.21 -27.27 22.50
N GLY A 387 0.74 -27.01 23.73
CA GLY A 387 1.46 -26.20 24.72
C GLY A 387 1.25 -24.69 24.60
N HIS A 388 0.43 -24.22 23.65
CA HIS A 388 0.15 -22.79 23.49
C HIS A 388 -0.60 -22.22 24.71
N PRO A 389 -0.21 -21.05 25.26
CA PRO A 389 -0.79 -20.51 26.50
C PRO A 389 -2.26 -20.09 26.37
N ASP A 390 -2.67 -19.56 25.21
CA ASP A 390 -4.05 -19.11 24.95
C ASP A 390 -4.46 -19.31 23.49
N LEU A 391 -5.07 -20.43 23.13
CA LEU A 391 -5.46 -20.73 21.75
C LEU A 391 -6.88 -20.23 21.38
N ARG A 392 -7.32 -19.10 21.93
CA ARG A 392 -8.63 -18.51 21.60
C ARG A 392 -8.60 -17.81 20.24
N ARG A 393 -9.69 -17.92 19.48
CA ARG A 393 -9.94 -17.19 18.21
C ARG A 393 -9.71 -15.68 18.37
N ILE A 394 -9.15 -15.04 17.34
CA ILE A 394 -8.77 -13.61 17.36
C ILE A 394 -9.40 -12.79 16.24
N PHE A 395 -9.69 -13.42 15.10
CA PHE A 395 -10.26 -12.75 13.93
C PHE A 395 -11.73 -13.09 13.74
N LEU A 396 -12.12 -14.34 14.01
CA LEU A 396 -13.49 -14.81 13.82
C LEU A 396 -14.32 -14.62 15.09
N ASP A 397 -15.61 -14.36 14.87
CA ASP A 397 -16.59 -14.28 15.95
C ASP A 397 -16.66 -15.61 16.72
N LYS A 398 -17.03 -15.54 18.00
CA LYS A 398 -17.10 -16.74 18.88
C LYS A 398 -18.04 -17.82 18.36
N ASP A 399 -19.07 -17.41 17.63
CA ASP A 399 -20.11 -18.28 17.09
C ASP A 399 -19.80 -18.71 15.64
N PHE A 400 -18.64 -18.31 15.10
CA PHE A 400 -18.23 -18.70 13.74
C PHE A 400 -17.88 -20.19 13.71
N VAL A 401 -18.57 -20.93 12.85
CA VAL A 401 -18.44 -22.38 12.71
C VAL A 401 -17.46 -22.69 11.57
N GLY A 402 -16.34 -23.34 11.87
CA GLY A 402 -15.34 -23.77 10.89
C GLY A 402 -14.11 -22.88 10.80
N TYR A 403 -13.40 -23.01 9.66
CA TYR A 403 -12.08 -22.43 9.40
C TYR A 403 -11.99 -21.94 7.94
N PRO A 404 -12.04 -20.62 7.68
CA PRO A 404 -12.31 -20.07 6.35
C PRO A 404 -11.20 -20.24 5.32
N LEU A 405 -9.95 -20.47 5.74
CA LEU A 405 -8.83 -20.65 4.80
C LEU A 405 -8.60 -22.12 4.42
N ARG A 406 -9.46 -23.03 4.86
CA ARG A 406 -9.44 -24.41 4.39
C ARG A 406 -10.22 -24.58 3.09
N LYS A 407 -9.75 -25.47 2.23
CA LYS A 407 -10.38 -25.83 0.96
C LYS A 407 -11.70 -26.55 1.12
N ASP A 408 -11.88 -27.29 2.23
CA ASP A 408 -13.12 -28.00 2.54
C ASP A 408 -14.15 -27.15 3.30
N PHE A 409 -13.83 -25.89 3.58
CA PHE A 409 -14.77 -24.97 4.20
C PHE A 409 -15.90 -24.59 3.25
N THR A 410 -17.13 -24.68 3.74
CA THR A 410 -18.33 -24.28 2.99
C THR A 410 -19.20 -23.38 3.86
N HIS A 411 -19.79 -22.33 3.27
CA HIS A 411 -20.71 -21.42 3.94
C HIS A 411 -21.95 -21.20 3.04
N PRO A 412 -23.18 -21.08 3.60
CA PRO A 412 -24.40 -20.91 2.81
C PRO A 412 -24.38 -19.73 1.83
N GLU A 413 -23.67 -18.65 2.20
CA GLU A 413 -23.54 -17.43 1.39
C GLU A 413 -22.32 -17.42 0.48
N MET A 414 -21.50 -18.47 0.48
CA MET A 414 -20.30 -18.55 -0.35
C MET A 414 -20.68 -18.74 -1.82
N ILE A 415 -20.41 -17.73 -2.65
CA ILE A 415 -20.59 -17.81 -4.09
C ILE A 415 -19.51 -18.72 -4.66
N ARG A 416 -19.87 -19.95 -5.01
CA ARG A 416 -18.95 -20.89 -5.67
C ARG A 416 -18.58 -20.35 -7.05
N ARG A 417 -17.28 -20.27 -7.32
CA ARG A 417 -16.79 -19.97 -8.66
C ARG A 417 -17.21 -21.15 -9.57
N PRO A 418 -17.87 -20.92 -10.72
CA PRO A 418 -18.16 -22.00 -11.66
C PRO A 418 -16.83 -22.61 -12.10
N VAL A 419 -16.77 -23.95 -12.02
CA VAL A 419 -15.60 -24.77 -12.41
C VAL A 419 -15.44 -24.73 -13.92
#